data_AF-A0A1Q9UVT3-F1
#
_entry.id   AF-A0A1Q9UVT3-F1
#
_cell.length_a   1.000
_cell.length_b   1.000
_cell.length_c   1.000
_cell.angle_alpha   90.00
_cell.angle_beta   90.00
_cell.angle_gamma   90.00
#
_symmetry.space_group_name_H-M   'P 1'
#
loop_
_entity.id
_entity.type
_entity.pdbx_description
1 polymer ?
#
loop_
_entity_poly.entity_id
_entity_poly.type
_entity_poly.pdbx_seq_one_letter_code
_entity_poly.pdbx_strand_id
1 'polypeptide(L)'
;MRKPEDFDHFDDYLSALAADLNRYTDVPGNVLEHIVRRDGSCMWLYTFGDIPEWTGNDTTDRRLAEEICRDCPVQEMCLELELRQSGPFTTGVWGALSEQDRRSLYLVWRDRRDGIQGGDHE
;
A
#
# COMPACT_ATOMS: atom_id res chain seq x y z
N MET A 1 -17.16 -14.93 5.35
CA MET A 1 -17.49 -13.96 6.40
C MET A 1 -16.31 -13.95 7.36
N ARG A 2 -15.57 -12.84 7.45
CA ARG A 2 -14.46 -12.67 8.41
C ARG A 2 -15.05 -12.68 9.83
N LYS A 3 -14.39 -13.28 10.82
CA LYS A 3 -14.94 -13.37 12.19
C LYS A 3 -14.71 -12.05 12.95
N PRO A 4 -15.52 -11.73 13.98
CA PRO A 4 -15.34 -10.53 14.80
C PRO A 4 -13.89 -10.32 15.28
N GLU A 5 -13.26 -11.37 15.81
CA GLU A 5 -11.87 -11.32 16.28
C GLU A 5 -10.83 -11.04 15.18
N ASP A 6 -11.13 -11.44 13.94
CA ASP A 6 -10.26 -11.14 12.79
C ASP A 6 -10.34 -9.66 12.40
N PHE A 7 -11.42 -8.95 12.75
CA PHE A 7 -11.53 -7.50 12.52
C PHE A 7 -10.68 -6.71 13.49
N ASP A 8 -10.71 -7.04 14.79
CA ASP A 8 -9.85 -6.38 15.79
C ASP A 8 -8.36 -6.53 15.43
N HIS A 9 -7.94 -7.75 15.07
CA HIS A 9 -6.56 -8.00 14.62
C HIS A 9 -6.21 -7.27 13.32
N PHE A 10 -7.19 -7.10 12.43
CA PHE A 10 -6.99 -6.40 11.17
C PHE A 10 -6.88 -4.88 11.38
N ASP A 11 -7.70 -4.30 12.25
CA ASP A 11 -7.65 -2.88 12.58
C ASP A 11 -6.35 -2.52 13.33
N ASP A 12 -5.88 -3.40 14.22
CA ASP A 12 -4.56 -3.31 14.86
C ASP A 12 -3.43 -3.35 13.83
N TYR A 13 -3.50 -4.28 12.86
CA TYR A 13 -2.54 -4.39 11.77
C TYR A 13 -2.50 -3.12 10.91
N LEU A 14 -3.66 -2.59 10.49
CA LEU A 14 -3.72 -1.36 9.71
C LEU A 14 -3.20 -0.15 10.49
N SER A 15 -3.47 -0.11 11.80
CA SER A 15 -2.96 0.93 12.70
C SER A 15 -1.45 0.88 12.84
N ALA A 16 -0.87 -0.32 13.00
CA ALA A 16 0.56 -0.52 13.04
C ALA A 16 1.22 -0.14 11.71
N LEU A 17 0.66 -0.61 10.59
CA LEU A 17 1.14 -0.29 9.25
C LEU A 17 1.10 1.23 8.99
N ALA A 18 0.01 1.90 9.32
CA ALA A 18 -0.08 3.36 9.19
C ALA A 18 0.95 4.09 10.07
N ALA A 19 1.27 3.55 11.25
CA ALA A 19 2.34 4.08 12.09
C ALA A 19 3.72 3.91 11.43
N ASP A 20 3.97 2.76 10.83
CA ASP A 20 5.22 2.48 10.12
C ASP A 20 5.44 3.44 8.95
N LEU A 21 4.37 3.78 8.21
CA LEU A 21 4.42 4.73 7.09
C LEU A 21 4.84 6.16 7.51
N ASN A 22 4.78 6.51 8.80
CA ASN A 22 5.29 7.79 9.29
C ASN A 22 6.79 7.98 9.03
N ARG A 23 7.57 6.90 8.85
CA ARG A 23 8.99 7.01 8.49
C ARG A 23 9.24 7.70 7.15
N TYR A 24 8.21 7.76 6.29
CA TYR A 24 8.30 8.37 4.97
C TYR A 24 7.72 9.79 4.90
N THR A 25 7.24 10.36 6.02
CA THR A 25 6.60 11.68 6.10
C THR A 25 7.36 12.74 5.30
N ASP A 26 8.66 12.86 5.57
CA ASP A 26 9.51 13.91 5.00
C ASP A 26 10.17 13.50 3.68
N VAL A 27 9.92 12.28 3.19
CA VAL A 27 10.45 11.80 1.91
C VAL A 27 9.61 12.39 0.78
N PRO A 28 10.20 13.13 -0.18
CA PRO A 28 9.46 13.71 -1.29
C PRO A 28 8.80 12.64 -2.19
N GLY A 29 7.61 12.93 -2.72
CA GLY A 29 6.85 11.98 -3.54
C GLY A 29 7.60 11.50 -4.78
N ASN A 30 8.39 12.36 -5.43
CA ASN A 30 9.21 11.98 -6.58
C ASN A 30 10.37 11.03 -6.22
N VAL A 31 10.87 11.08 -4.98
CA VAL A 31 11.90 10.15 -4.49
C VAL A 31 11.28 8.78 -4.25
N LEU A 32 10.11 8.73 -3.61
CA LEU A 32 9.33 7.49 -3.46
C LEU A 32 9.00 6.88 -4.83
N GLU A 33 8.52 7.69 -5.77
CA GLU A 33 8.22 7.26 -7.14
C GLU A 33 9.46 6.66 -7.83
N HIS A 34 10.60 7.32 -7.73
CA HIS A 34 11.84 6.81 -8.32
C HIS A 34 12.23 5.45 -7.74
N ILE A 35 12.19 5.30 -6.40
CA ILE A 35 12.53 4.04 -5.73
C ILE A 35 11.55 2.94 -6.09
N VAL A 36 10.24 3.20 -6.04
CA VAL A 36 9.19 2.22 -6.37
C VAL A 36 9.31 1.75 -7.81
N ARG A 37 9.57 2.65 -8.76
CA ARG A 37 9.78 2.29 -10.17
C ARG A 37 11.04 1.45 -10.38
N ARG A 38 12.12 1.72 -9.64
CA ARG A 38 13.41 1.03 -9.78
C ARG A 38 13.42 -0.34 -9.09
N ASP A 39 12.86 -0.43 -7.89
CA ASP A 39 13.05 -1.56 -6.97
C ASP A 39 11.77 -2.39 -6.75
N GLY A 40 10.62 -1.97 -7.30
CA GLY A 40 9.35 -2.67 -7.14
C GLY A 40 9.28 -3.98 -7.92
N SER A 41 9.07 -5.12 -7.24
CA SER A 41 9.05 -6.44 -7.87
C SER A 41 8.09 -6.54 -9.08
N CYS A 42 6.92 -5.91 -9.01
CA CYS A 42 6.00 -5.85 -10.15
C CYS A 42 6.61 -5.10 -11.35
N MET A 43 7.38 -4.03 -11.12
CA MET A 43 8.09 -3.28 -12.18
C MET A 43 9.23 -4.09 -12.79
N TRP A 44 9.91 -4.93 -11.99
CA TRP A 44 10.90 -5.88 -12.50
C TRP A 44 10.26 -6.86 -13.49
N LEU A 45 9.10 -7.44 -13.18
CA LEU A 45 8.41 -8.37 -14.09
C LEU A 45 8.11 -7.71 -15.46
N TYR A 46 7.66 -6.45 -15.47
CA TYR A 46 7.47 -5.69 -16.71
C TYR A 46 8.77 -5.38 -17.44
N THR A 47 9.85 -5.10 -16.70
CA THR A 47 11.15 -4.74 -17.29
C THR A 47 11.84 -5.94 -17.94
N PHE A 48 11.73 -7.12 -17.33
CA PHE A 48 12.40 -8.35 -17.81
C PHE A 48 11.50 -9.23 -18.69
N GLY A 49 10.24 -8.86 -18.88
CA GLY A 49 9.31 -9.59 -19.74
C GLY A 49 8.68 -10.82 -19.08
N ASP A 50 8.90 -11.02 -17.78
CA ASP A 50 8.31 -12.08 -16.96
C ASP A 50 6.89 -11.68 -16.48
N ILE A 51 6.13 -11.00 -17.33
CA ILE A 51 4.79 -10.52 -17.00
C ILE A 51 3.89 -11.75 -16.82
N PRO A 52 3.18 -11.87 -15.68
CA PRO A 52 2.27 -12.99 -15.48
C PRO A 52 1.15 -12.99 -16.51
N GLU A 53 0.62 -14.16 -16.82
CA GLU A 53 -0.61 -14.26 -17.62
C GLU A 53 -1.78 -13.80 -16.77
N TRP A 54 -2.25 -12.58 -17.03
CA TRP A 54 -3.48 -12.06 -16.42
C TRP A 54 -4.68 -12.76 -17.04
N THR A 55 -5.48 -13.38 -16.20
CA THR A 55 -6.63 -14.19 -16.60
C THR A 55 -7.88 -13.35 -16.89
N GLY A 56 -7.90 -12.09 -16.45
CA GLY A 56 -9.07 -11.22 -16.42
C GLY A 56 -10.06 -11.58 -15.30
N ASN A 57 -9.75 -12.60 -14.50
CA ASN A 57 -10.51 -12.95 -13.32
C ASN A 57 -9.96 -12.16 -12.12
N ASP A 58 -10.75 -11.21 -11.63
CA ASP A 58 -10.35 -10.30 -10.54
C ASP A 58 -9.75 -11.02 -9.33
N THR A 59 -10.34 -12.13 -8.89
CA THR A 59 -9.85 -12.86 -7.71
C THR A 59 -8.50 -13.54 -7.97
N THR A 60 -8.34 -14.15 -9.14
CA THR A 60 -7.11 -14.86 -9.51
C THR A 60 -5.97 -13.88 -9.74
N ASP A 61 -6.23 -12.83 -10.51
CA ASP A 61 -5.26 -11.79 -10.84
C ASP A 61 -4.86 -11.02 -9.58
N ARG A 62 -5.82 -10.72 -8.69
CA ARG A 62 -5.52 -10.11 -7.40
C ARG A 62 -4.62 -10.98 -6.52
N ARG A 63 -4.92 -12.28 -6.41
CA ARG A 63 -4.07 -13.19 -5.61
C ARG A 63 -2.65 -13.26 -6.15
N LEU A 64 -2.51 -13.29 -7.47
CA LEU A 64 -1.21 -13.28 -8.14
C LEU A 64 -0.45 -11.97 -7.87
N ALA A 65 -1.13 -10.83 -7.93
CA ALA A 65 -0.53 -9.54 -7.60
C ALA A 65 -0.13 -9.45 -6.11
N GLU A 66 -0.95 -9.97 -5.19
CA GLU A 66 -0.61 -10.10 -3.76
C GLU A 66 0.64 -10.97 -3.56
N GLU A 67 0.77 -12.09 -4.29
CA GLU A 67 1.95 -12.95 -4.26
C GLU A 67 3.22 -12.25 -4.73
N ILE A 68 3.15 -11.49 -5.84
CA ILE A 68 4.26 -10.69 -6.36
C ILE A 68 4.68 -9.62 -5.36
N CYS A 69 3.71 -8.99 -4.70
CA CYS A 69 4.00 -7.95 -3.75
C CYS A 69 4.58 -8.49 -2.45
N ARG A 70 4.27 -9.71 -2.01
CA ARG A 70 4.55 -10.25 -0.66
C ARG A 70 5.98 -10.04 -0.15
N ASP A 71 6.97 -10.20 -1.03
CA ASP A 71 8.39 -10.08 -0.69
C ASP A 71 9.05 -8.86 -1.35
N CYS A 72 8.23 -7.92 -1.84
CA CYS A 72 8.73 -6.72 -2.52
C CYS A 72 9.44 -5.80 -1.50
N PRO A 73 10.69 -5.39 -1.76
CA PRO A 73 11.48 -4.60 -0.81
C PRO A 73 10.94 -3.18 -0.58
N VAL A 74 10.00 -2.74 -1.41
CA VAL A 74 9.45 -1.38 -1.40
C VAL A 74 7.95 -1.34 -1.15
N GLN A 75 7.37 -2.38 -0.52
CA GLN A 75 5.94 -2.44 -0.18
C GLN A 75 5.43 -1.17 0.51
N GLU A 76 6.07 -0.77 1.61
CA GLU A 76 5.62 0.38 2.41
C GLU A 76 5.79 1.70 1.65
N MET A 77 6.90 1.89 0.93
CA MET A 77 7.11 3.07 0.08
C MET A 77 6.08 3.15 -1.05
N CYS A 78 5.73 2.00 -1.63
CA CYS A 78 4.67 1.89 -2.63
C CYS A 78 3.32 2.29 -2.04
N LEU A 79 2.97 1.80 -0.84
CA LEU A 79 1.76 2.20 -0.13
C LEU A 79 1.74 3.70 0.18
N GLU A 80 2.80 4.24 0.76
CA GLU A 80 2.87 5.67 1.09
C GLU A 80 2.68 6.53 -0.16
N LEU A 81 3.40 6.20 -1.23
CA LEU A 81 3.31 6.91 -2.50
C LEU A 81 1.89 6.89 -3.07
N GLU A 82 1.25 5.73 -3.00
CA GLU A 82 -0.06 5.49 -3.55
C GLU A 82 -1.16 6.21 -2.74
N LEU A 83 -1.07 6.19 -1.41
CA LEU A 83 -1.99 6.91 -0.53
C LEU A 83 -1.91 8.43 -0.74
N ARG A 84 -0.72 8.97 -1.04
CA ARG A 84 -0.52 10.40 -1.37
C ARG A 84 -1.10 10.80 -2.72
N GLN A 85 -0.88 9.99 -3.76
CA GLN A 85 -1.23 10.36 -5.13
C GLN A 85 -2.69 10.09 -5.46
N SER A 86 -3.19 8.94 -5.05
CA SER A 86 -4.46 8.40 -5.55
C SER A 86 -5.49 8.20 -4.43
N GLY A 87 -5.03 8.15 -3.18
CA GLY A 87 -5.88 7.89 -2.03
C GLY A 87 -6.68 6.58 -2.18
N PRO A 88 -8.01 6.58 -1.91
CA PRO A 88 -8.82 5.36 -1.86
C PRO A 88 -9.40 4.89 -3.22
N PHE A 89 -9.10 5.59 -4.33
CA PHE A 89 -9.89 5.46 -5.57
C PHE A 89 -9.26 4.61 -6.67
N THR A 90 -8.00 4.24 -6.52
CA THR A 90 -7.28 3.39 -7.47
C THR A 90 -7.69 1.92 -7.36
N THR A 91 -7.55 1.20 -8.46
CA THR A 91 -7.86 -0.24 -8.52
C THR A 91 -6.58 -1.07 -8.41
N GLY A 92 -6.74 -2.36 -8.12
CA GLY A 92 -5.63 -3.32 -8.07
C GLY A 92 -4.92 -3.40 -6.72
N VAL A 93 -3.79 -4.12 -6.71
CA VAL A 93 -2.99 -4.39 -5.51
C VAL A 93 -1.82 -3.43 -5.43
N TRP A 94 -1.64 -2.80 -4.28
CA TRP A 94 -0.55 -1.85 -4.01
C TRP A 94 0.08 -2.20 -2.68
N GLY A 95 1.41 -2.41 -2.67
CA GLY A 95 2.17 -2.88 -1.50
C GLY A 95 1.50 -4.03 -0.75
N ALA A 96 1.07 -5.05 -1.51
CA ALA A 96 0.40 -6.27 -1.01
C ALA A 96 -1.00 -6.07 -0.39
N LEU A 97 -1.61 -4.89 -0.50
CA LEU A 97 -3.00 -4.66 -0.07
C LEU A 97 -3.96 -4.65 -1.25
N SER A 98 -5.11 -5.29 -1.05
CA SER A 98 -6.26 -5.18 -1.95
C SER A 98 -6.83 -3.75 -1.95
N GLU A 99 -7.65 -3.42 -2.95
CA GLU A 99 -8.38 -2.15 -2.99
C GLU A 99 -9.18 -1.91 -1.70
N GLN A 100 -9.89 -2.92 -1.21
CA GLN A 100 -10.72 -2.80 -0.01
C GLN A 100 -9.87 -2.54 1.24
N ASP A 101 -8.80 -3.31 1.44
CA ASP A 101 -7.94 -3.16 2.62
C ASP A 101 -7.19 -1.82 2.60
N ARG A 102 -6.79 -1.38 1.41
CA ARG A 102 -6.15 -0.07 1.21
C ARG A 102 -7.09 1.10 1.47
N ARG A 103 -8.38 0.97 1.17
CA ARG A 103 -9.39 1.97 1.57
C ARG A 103 -9.48 2.10 3.09
N SER A 104 -9.48 0.98 3.80
CA SER A 104 -9.47 0.98 5.27
C SER A 104 -8.17 1.61 5.80
N LEU A 105 -7.02 1.26 5.23
CA LEU A 105 -5.73 1.86 5.59
C LEU A 105 -5.73 3.38 5.38
N TYR A 106 -6.25 3.86 4.25
CA TYR A 106 -6.28 5.29 3.92
C TYR A 106 -6.97 6.13 5.00
N LEU A 107 -8.06 5.62 5.59
CA LEU A 107 -8.77 6.33 6.66
C LEU A 107 -7.89 6.50 7.90
N VAL A 108 -7.23 5.43 8.33
CA VAL A 108 -6.34 5.44 9.51
C VAL A 108 -5.07 6.25 9.26
N TRP A 109 -4.48 6.12 8.06
CA TRP A 109 -3.32 6.90 7.65
C TRP A 109 -3.62 8.40 7.60
N ARG A 110 -4.76 8.81 7.02
CA ARG A 110 -5.14 10.21 6.93
C ARG A 110 -5.37 10.83 8.31
N ASP A 111 -6.09 10.15 9.18
CA ASP A 111 -6.34 10.63 10.55
C ASP A 111 -5.03 10.88 11.32
N ARG A 112 -4.07 9.96 11.19
CA ARG A 112 -2.73 10.13 11.76
C ARG A 112 -1.95 11.29 11.15
N ARG A 113 -2.07 11.52 9.83
CA ARG A 113 -1.42 12.64 9.13
C ARG A 113 -1.96 13.98 9.61
N ASP A 114 -3.28 14.08 9.74
CA ASP A 114 -3.95 15.28 10.23
C ASP A 114 -3.57 15.57 11.69
N GLY A 115 -3.46 14.52 12.53
CA GLY A 115 -3.01 14.64 13.92
C GLY A 115 -1.54 15.07 14.08
N ILE A 116 -0.64 14.67 13.18
CA ILE A 116 0.76 15.12 13.18
C ILE A 116 0.86 16.60 12.81
N GLN A 117 0.11 17.05 11.80
CA GLN A 117 0.13 18.45 11.35
C GLN A 117 -0.53 19.42 12.33
N GLY A 118 -1.46 18.95 13.17
CA GLY A 118 -2.13 19.74 14.20
C GLY A 118 -1.33 19.97 15.49
N GLY A 119 -0.17 19.31 15.65
CA GLY A 119 0.67 19.38 16.85
C GLY A 119 1.69 20.54 16.87
N ASP A 120 1.85 21.26 15.77
CA ASP A 120 2.89 22.29 15.61
C ASP A 120 2.41 23.72 15.99
N HIS A 121 1.42 23.82 16.86
CA HIS A 121 0.90 25.10 17.39
C HIS A 121 0.85 25.09 18.94
N GLU A 122 2.01 25.04 19.60
CA GLU A 122 2.15 25.51 21.00
C GLU A 122 3.41 26.34 21.19
#